data_AF-A0A519SUE9-F1
#
_entry.id   AF-A0A519SUE9-F1
#
_cell.length_a   1.000
_cell.length_b   1.000
_cell.length_c   1.000
_cell.angle_alpha   90.00
_cell.angle_beta   90.00
_cell.angle_gamma   90.00
#
_symmetry.space_group_name_H-M   'P 1'
#
loop_
_entity.id
_entity.type
_entity.pdbx_description
1 polymer ?
#
loop_
_entity_poly.entity_id
_entity_poly.type
_entity_poly.pdbx_seq_one_letter_code
_entity_poly.pdbx_strand_id
1 'polypeptide(L)'
;MTQRRQLGNHYAWQHNEFTNTQVTQLTGRLQQRLPLLADHAIDASFSVANVAGLIYYTYDPTISAAYNQLSPLLGPAQQEESKTQLLIAAVRHRFRVGKVFFDNQGTYTLGAGNTNAALRIPTLVTESRAYYQTHVFKKALLAQVGAELYYQSAYKGYGYSPSVQQFYVQDSFTIRNYAVANAFLTADIKAATIFLKVAYLNQGLEHQGYFATPFYTGYPRRLQFGVRWRFFT
;
A
#
# COMPACT_ATOMS: atom_id res chain seq x y z
N MET A 1 -8.17 15.22 12.08
CA MET A 1 -9.23 16.25 12.09
C MET A 1 -10.14 15.97 10.91
N THR A 2 -11.41 15.62 11.16
CA THR A 2 -12.39 15.41 10.08
C THR A 2 -13.17 16.69 9.84
N GLN A 3 -13.42 17.05 8.59
CA GLN A 3 -14.15 18.26 8.22
C GLN A 3 -15.62 18.16 8.62
N ARG A 4 -15.98 18.84 9.71
CA ARG A 4 -17.35 18.87 10.28
C ARG A 4 -18.34 19.68 9.44
N ARG A 5 -17.85 20.71 8.74
CA ARG A 5 -18.67 21.59 7.90
C ARG A 5 -17.98 21.82 6.57
N GLN A 6 -18.73 21.68 5.49
CA GLN A 6 -18.35 22.12 4.15
C GLN A 6 -19.47 22.92 3.55
N LEU A 7 -19.12 24.03 2.92
CA LEU A 7 -20.01 24.83 2.09
C LEU A 7 -19.25 25.19 0.83
N GLY A 8 -19.79 24.81 -0.33
CA GLY A 8 -19.26 25.16 -1.64
C GLY A 8 -20.33 24.98 -2.71
N ASN A 9 -20.02 25.31 -3.95
CA ASN A 9 -20.99 25.35 -5.04
C ASN A 9 -21.65 23.99 -5.33
N HIS A 10 -20.95 22.88 -5.07
CA HIS A 10 -21.41 21.52 -5.40
C HIS A 10 -21.65 20.64 -4.16
N TYR A 11 -21.17 21.05 -2.98
CA TYR A 11 -21.29 20.25 -1.77
C TYR A 11 -21.53 21.13 -0.56
N ALA A 12 -22.53 20.75 0.22
CA ALA A 12 -22.82 21.33 1.51
C ALA A 12 -23.11 20.21 2.50
N TRP A 13 -22.40 20.19 3.63
CA TRP A 13 -22.74 19.33 4.76
C TRP A 13 -22.38 20.01 6.07
N GLN A 14 -23.13 19.66 7.11
CA GLN A 14 -22.89 20.11 8.47
C GLN A 14 -23.18 18.94 9.40
N HIS A 15 -22.12 18.36 9.95
CA HIS A 15 -22.19 17.24 10.89
C HIS A 15 -21.58 17.68 12.22
N ASN A 16 -22.44 17.76 13.25
CA ASN A 16 -22.06 18.25 14.58
C ASN A 16 -21.99 17.14 15.64
N GLU A 17 -22.38 15.91 15.32
CA GLU A 17 -22.66 14.86 16.31
C GLU A 17 -21.67 13.68 16.30
N PHE A 18 -20.54 13.80 15.60
CA PHE A 18 -19.56 12.71 15.59
C PHE A 18 -18.90 12.50 16.94
N THR A 19 -18.93 11.26 17.40
CA THR A 19 -18.17 10.82 18.57
C THR A 19 -16.71 10.54 18.20
N ASN A 20 -15.85 10.38 19.20
CA ASN A 20 -14.44 10.06 18.95
C ASN A 20 -14.29 8.65 18.38
N THR A 21 -13.51 8.51 17.31
CA THR A 21 -13.06 7.20 16.85
C THR A 21 -12.16 6.56 17.91
N GLN A 22 -12.49 5.33 18.30
CA GLN A 22 -11.72 4.56 19.27
C GLN A 22 -11.06 3.37 18.58
N VAL A 23 -9.77 3.18 18.82
CA VAL A 23 -9.02 2.03 18.30
C VAL A 23 -8.35 1.32 19.47
N THR A 24 -8.74 0.08 19.70
CA THR A 24 -8.10 -0.81 20.68
C THR A 24 -7.36 -1.89 19.93
N GLN A 25 -6.03 -1.91 20.03
CA GLN A 25 -5.18 -2.85 19.31
C GLN A 25 -4.30 -3.65 20.27
N LEU A 26 -4.27 -4.96 20.06
CA LEU A 26 -3.30 -5.88 20.65
C LEU A 26 -2.38 -6.38 19.54
N THR A 27 -1.06 -6.41 19.77
CA THR A 27 -0.09 -6.89 18.78
C THR A 27 0.97 -7.75 19.42
N GLY A 28 1.15 -8.96 18.89
CA GLY A 28 2.28 -9.83 19.17
C GLY A 28 3.32 -9.74 18.05
N ARG A 29 4.61 -9.78 18.41
CA ARG A 29 5.72 -9.83 17.45
C ARG A 29 6.73 -10.89 17.85
N LEU A 30 7.28 -11.57 16.85
CA LEU A 30 8.34 -12.55 16.98
C LEU A 30 9.45 -12.20 15.98
N GLN A 31 10.67 -12.04 16.49
CA GLN A 31 11.85 -11.82 15.67
C GLN A 31 12.85 -12.92 15.96
N GLN A 32 13.22 -13.67 14.94
CA GLN A 32 14.15 -14.79 15.05
C GLN A 32 15.22 -14.70 13.98
N ARG A 33 16.49 -14.89 14.38
CA ARG A 33 17.61 -15.04 13.45
C ARG A 33 18.25 -16.41 13.63
N LEU A 34 18.38 -17.16 12.55
CA LEU A 34 18.97 -18.50 12.54
C LEU A 34 20.21 -18.49 11.65
N PRO A 35 21.43 -18.55 12.23
CA PRO A 35 22.69 -18.46 11.49
C PRO A 35 23.26 -19.85 11.12
N LEU A 36 22.40 -20.81 10.74
CA LEU A 36 22.83 -22.18 10.40
C LEU A 36 23.51 -22.21 9.01
N LEU A 37 22.97 -22.97 8.05
CA LEU A 37 23.56 -23.09 6.71
C LEU A 37 23.47 -21.79 5.87
N ALA A 38 22.60 -20.87 6.29
CA ALA A 38 22.42 -19.55 5.70
C ALA A 38 21.94 -18.57 6.77
N ASP A 39 22.04 -17.27 6.50
CA ASP A 39 21.56 -16.23 7.42
C ASP A 39 20.08 -15.97 7.15
N HIS A 40 19.23 -16.57 7.98
CA HIS A 40 17.78 -16.36 7.95
C HIS A 40 17.39 -15.40 9.08
N ALA A 41 16.61 -14.38 8.74
CA ALA A 41 15.93 -13.55 9.72
C ALA A 41 14.44 -13.52 9.40
N ILE A 42 13.62 -13.92 10.37
CA ILE A 42 12.17 -13.93 10.30
C ILE A 42 11.66 -12.87 11.28
N ASP A 43 10.80 -12.00 10.79
CA ASP A 43 10.00 -11.06 11.59
C ASP A 43 8.53 -11.35 11.32
N ALA A 44 7.80 -11.80 12.33
CA ALA A 44 6.39 -12.12 12.23
C ALA A 44 5.61 -11.29 13.25
N SER A 45 4.44 -10.81 12.85
CA SER A 45 3.54 -10.08 13.73
C SER A 45 2.10 -10.48 13.49
N PHE A 46 1.33 -10.44 14.56
CA PHE A 46 -0.11 -10.66 14.54
C PHE A 46 -0.78 -9.57 15.37
N SER A 47 -1.81 -8.93 14.82
CA SER A 47 -2.55 -7.85 15.45
C SER A 47 -4.05 -8.10 15.38
N VAL A 48 -4.72 -7.86 16.50
CA VAL A 48 -6.18 -7.74 16.56
C VAL A 48 -6.48 -6.29 16.89
N ALA A 49 -7.20 -5.59 16.01
CA ALA A 49 -7.60 -4.20 16.21
C ALA A 49 -9.11 -4.08 16.15
N ASN A 50 -9.71 -3.47 17.17
CA ASN A 50 -11.13 -3.13 17.19
C ASN A 50 -11.26 -1.63 16.97
N VAL A 51 -11.96 -1.26 15.90
CA VAL A 51 -12.18 0.13 15.49
C VAL A 51 -13.67 0.44 15.67
N ALA A 52 -13.97 1.45 16.46
CA ALA A 52 -15.33 1.92 16.73
C ALA A 52 -15.46 3.40 16.38
N GLY A 53 -16.62 3.81 15.86
CA GLY A 53 -16.90 5.20 15.52
C GLY A 53 -15.95 5.77 14.46
N LEU A 54 -15.52 4.94 13.49
CA LEU A 54 -14.68 5.42 12.39
C LEU A 54 -15.48 6.37 11.50
N ILE A 55 -14.92 7.54 11.22
CA ILE A 55 -15.52 8.49 10.28
C ILE A 55 -14.92 8.26 8.89
N TYR A 56 -15.78 8.10 7.89
CA TYR A 56 -15.41 7.85 6.50
C TYR A 56 -16.33 8.65 5.57
N TYR A 57 -15.90 8.92 4.35
CA TYR A 57 -16.74 9.58 3.36
C TYR A 57 -17.51 8.54 2.54
N THR A 58 -18.77 8.83 2.23
CA THR A 58 -19.65 7.93 1.48
C THR A 58 -20.38 8.67 0.35
N TYR A 59 -21.02 7.91 -0.53
CA TYR A 59 -21.77 8.37 -1.69
C TYR A 59 -23.21 7.87 -1.62
N ASP A 60 -24.10 8.50 -2.37
CA ASP A 60 -25.47 8.01 -2.53
C ASP A 60 -25.49 6.83 -3.53
N PRO A 61 -25.78 5.60 -3.09
CA PRO A 61 -25.83 4.45 -3.97
C PRO A 61 -27.01 4.51 -4.96
N THR A 62 -28.07 5.25 -4.66
CA THR A 62 -29.29 5.32 -5.48
C THR A 62 -29.09 6.14 -6.75
N ILE A 63 -28.21 7.14 -6.72
CA ILE A 63 -27.90 8.02 -7.86
C ILE A 63 -26.89 7.36 -8.81
N SER A 64 -26.00 6.50 -8.30
CA SER A 64 -24.95 5.80 -9.07
C SER A 64 -25.48 4.85 -10.15
N ALA A 65 -26.64 4.22 -9.91
CA ALA A 65 -27.20 3.24 -10.82
C ALA A 65 -27.87 3.89 -12.04
N ALA A 66 -28.28 5.15 -11.94
CA ALA A 66 -29.10 5.82 -12.96
C ALA A 66 -28.28 6.51 -14.06
N TYR A 67 -27.03 6.93 -13.80
CA TYR A 67 -26.34 7.85 -14.71
C TYR A 67 -24.92 7.49 -15.15
N ASN A 68 -24.33 6.35 -14.73
CA ASN A 68 -22.90 6.05 -15.00
C ASN A 68 -21.97 7.24 -14.67
N GLN A 69 -22.38 8.12 -13.76
CA GLN A 69 -21.66 9.31 -13.32
C GLN A 69 -21.22 9.14 -11.87
N LEU A 70 -20.15 9.84 -11.51
CA LEU A 70 -19.64 9.94 -10.15
C LEU A 70 -20.79 10.39 -9.23
N SER A 71 -21.30 9.48 -8.39
CA SER A 71 -22.36 9.84 -7.43
C SER A 71 -21.93 11.02 -6.58
N PRO A 72 -22.82 11.98 -6.31
CA PRO A 72 -22.52 13.08 -5.42
C PRO A 72 -22.13 12.51 -4.05
N LEU A 73 -20.98 12.96 -3.56
CA LEU A 73 -20.51 12.66 -2.23
C LEU A 73 -21.55 13.15 -1.21
N LEU A 74 -22.03 12.25 -0.33
CA LEU A 74 -22.98 12.60 0.73
C LEU A 74 -22.30 13.36 1.87
N GLY A 75 -20.97 13.26 1.97
CA GLY A 75 -20.14 13.85 3.01
C GLY A 75 -19.60 12.79 3.97
N PRO A 76 -19.08 13.20 5.13
CA PRO A 76 -18.60 12.28 6.15
C PRO A 76 -19.79 11.57 6.81
N ALA A 77 -19.65 10.27 7.02
CA ALA A 77 -20.52 9.41 7.80
C ALA A 77 -19.69 8.73 8.90
N GLN A 78 -20.32 8.35 9.99
CA GLN A 78 -19.68 7.61 11.07
C GLN A 78 -20.19 6.18 11.08
N GLN A 79 -19.28 5.22 11.25
CA GLN A 79 -19.62 3.82 11.43
C GLN A 79 -20.49 3.67 12.69
N GLU A 80 -21.68 3.12 12.51
CA GLU A 80 -22.61 2.75 13.58
C GLU A 80 -21.94 1.82 14.61
N GLU A 81 -22.47 1.79 15.84
CA GLU A 81 -21.88 1.21 17.08
C GLU A 81 -21.25 -0.19 16.97
N SER A 82 -21.55 -0.97 15.92
CA SER A 82 -20.86 -2.22 15.61
C SER A 82 -19.36 -2.00 15.37
N LYS A 83 -18.50 -2.60 16.21
CA LYS A 83 -17.04 -2.50 16.12
C LYS A 83 -16.54 -3.22 14.86
N THR A 84 -15.73 -2.56 14.04
CA THR A 84 -14.99 -3.24 12.97
C THR A 84 -13.79 -3.92 13.62
N GLN A 85 -13.76 -5.24 13.59
CA GLN A 85 -12.59 -6.00 14.02
C GLN A 85 -11.68 -6.29 12.83
N LEU A 86 -10.41 -5.97 12.97
CA LEU A 86 -9.35 -6.28 12.01
C LEU A 86 -8.44 -7.35 12.59
N LEU A 87 -8.14 -8.35 11.77
CA LEU A 87 -7.09 -9.32 12.04
C LEU A 87 -5.98 -9.10 11.02
N ILE A 88 -4.78 -8.79 11.48
CA ILE A 88 -3.64 -8.46 10.62
C ILE A 88 -2.53 -9.44 10.96
N ALA A 89 -2.09 -10.22 9.98
CA ALA A 89 -0.90 -11.05 10.07
C ALA A 89 0.14 -10.51 9.10
N ALA A 90 1.36 -10.24 9.56
CA ALA A 90 2.45 -9.84 8.69
C ALA A 90 3.69 -10.68 8.95
N VAL A 91 4.37 -11.08 7.89
CA VAL A 91 5.61 -11.85 7.95
C VAL A 91 6.62 -11.24 7.00
N ARG A 92 7.86 -11.12 7.45
CA ARG A 92 9.03 -10.81 6.63
C ARG A 92 10.09 -11.86 6.83
N HIS A 93 10.57 -12.41 5.72
CA HIS A 93 11.67 -13.36 5.66
C HIS A 93 12.81 -12.75 4.87
N ARG A 94 13.93 -12.57 5.55
CA ARG A 94 15.21 -12.20 4.95
C ARG A 94 16.11 -13.42 4.94
N PHE A 95 16.64 -13.74 3.77
CA PHE A 95 17.49 -14.88 3.54
C PHE A 95 18.72 -14.43 2.77
N ARG A 96 19.90 -14.79 3.26
CA ARG A 96 21.16 -14.49 2.61
C ARG A 96 22.04 -15.73 2.52
N VAL A 97 22.51 -16.00 1.30
CA VAL A 97 23.53 -17.00 1.01
C VAL A 97 24.66 -16.32 0.25
N GLY A 98 25.81 -16.17 0.91
CA GLY A 98 26.96 -15.45 0.38
C GLY A 98 26.60 -14.00 0.00
N LYS A 99 26.56 -13.74 -1.31
CA LYS A 99 26.31 -12.42 -1.91
C LYS A 99 24.88 -12.27 -2.46
N VAL A 100 24.07 -13.32 -2.39
CA VAL A 100 22.69 -13.32 -2.87
C VAL A 100 21.76 -13.14 -1.66
N PHE A 101 20.81 -12.23 -1.82
CA PHE A 101 19.87 -11.81 -0.79
C PHE A 101 18.46 -11.93 -1.34
N PHE A 102 17.57 -12.44 -0.48
CA PHE A 102 16.14 -12.47 -0.70
C PHE A 102 15.48 -11.80 0.50
N ASP A 103 14.56 -10.90 0.22
CA ASP A 103 13.80 -10.15 1.22
C ASP A 103 12.34 -10.14 0.79
N ASN A 104 11.53 -10.94 1.47
CA ASN A 104 10.14 -11.16 1.14
C ASN A 104 9.30 -10.75 2.34
N GLN A 105 8.26 -9.97 2.11
CA GLN A 105 7.28 -9.63 3.11
C GLN A 105 5.87 -9.77 2.58
N GLY A 106 4.96 -10.12 3.46
CA GLY A 106 3.54 -10.23 3.16
C GLY A 106 2.70 -9.80 4.35
N THR A 107 1.60 -9.13 4.06
CA THR A 107 0.59 -8.72 5.03
C THR A 107 -0.75 -9.25 4.58
N TYR A 108 -1.42 -9.98 5.48
CA TYR A 108 -2.76 -10.49 5.32
C TYR A 108 -3.69 -9.76 6.29
N THR A 109 -4.77 -9.17 5.78
CA THR A 109 -5.72 -8.35 6.56
C THR A 109 -7.15 -8.86 6.35
N LEU A 110 -7.80 -9.25 7.44
CA LEU A 110 -9.24 -9.57 7.49
C LEU A 110 -10.01 -8.46 8.21
N GLY A 111 -11.30 -8.34 7.89
CA GLY A 111 -12.21 -7.38 8.51
C GLY A 111 -12.22 -5.99 7.85
N ALA A 112 -11.19 -5.65 7.07
CA ALA A 112 -11.18 -4.52 6.15
C ALA A 112 -11.18 -5.07 4.71
N GLY A 113 -12.26 -4.84 3.95
CA GLY A 113 -12.43 -5.46 2.64
C GLY A 113 -13.75 -5.09 1.96
N ASN A 114 -14.17 -5.90 0.98
CA ASN A 114 -15.27 -5.57 0.06
C ASN A 114 -16.66 -5.46 0.70
N THR A 115 -16.84 -5.92 1.93
CA THR A 115 -18.10 -5.88 2.68
C THR A 115 -18.06 -4.90 3.85
N ASN A 116 -16.90 -4.30 4.14
CA ASN A 116 -16.78 -3.35 5.25
C ASN A 116 -17.29 -1.97 4.82
N ALA A 117 -18.16 -1.35 5.61
CA ALA A 117 -18.76 -0.07 5.27
C ALA A 117 -17.74 1.09 5.21
N ALA A 118 -16.61 1.00 5.91
CA ALA A 118 -15.67 2.10 6.09
C ALA A 118 -14.23 1.78 5.67
N LEU A 119 -13.74 0.57 5.97
CA LEU A 119 -12.34 0.16 5.78
C LEU A 119 -12.17 -0.76 4.56
N ARG A 120 -11.58 -0.23 3.49
CA ARG A 120 -11.33 -0.93 2.23
C ARG A 120 -9.84 -1.12 2.00
N ILE A 121 -9.34 -2.29 2.38
CA ILE A 121 -7.93 -2.66 2.29
C ILE A 121 -7.83 -3.99 1.51
N PRO A 122 -6.85 -4.18 0.63
CA PRO A 122 -6.61 -5.48 0.02
C PRO A 122 -6.31 -6.53 1.08
N THR A 123 -6.91 -7.72 0.92
CA THR A 123 -6.75 -8.81 1.89
C THR A 123 -5.31 -9.32 1.96
N LEU A 124 -4.59 -9.31 0.85
CA LEU A 124 -3.18 -9.69 0.76
C LEU A 124 -2.39 -8.63 0.00
N VAL A 125 -1.26 -8.22 0.57
CA VAL A 125 -0.21 -7.43 -0.08
C VAL A 125 1.12 -8.11 0.16
N THR A 126 1.93 -8.25 -0.87
CA THR A 126 3.26 -8.86 -0.77
C THR A 126 4.30 -8.05 -1.51
N GLU A 127 5.51 -8.01 -0.96
CA GLU A 127 6.68 -7.41 -1.60
C GLU A 127 7.82 -8.41 -1.53
N SER A 128 8.44 -8.69 -2.66
CA SER A 128 9.57 -9.59 -2.78
C SER A 128 10.72 -8.86 -3.45
N ARG A 129 11.93 -9.07 -2.94
CA ARG A 129 13.16 -8.52 -3.50
C ARG A 129 14.22 -9.60 -3.52
N ALA A 130 14.82 -9.82 -4.68
CA ALA A 130 15.94 -10.73 -4.86
C ALA A 130 17.09 -9.97 -5.50
N TYR A 131 18.27 -10.01 -4.88
CA TYR A 131 19.40 -9.20 -5.34
C TYR A 131 20.75 -9.80 -5.02
N TYR A 132 21.70 -9.48 -5.87
CA TYR A 132 23.12 -9.76 -5.67
C TYR A 132 23.80 -8.48 -5.19
N GLN A 133 24.59 -8.58 -4.12
CA GLN A 133 25.36 -7.48 -3.57
C GLN A 133 26.84 -7.81 -3.54
N THR A 134 27.68 -6.93 -4.11
CA THR A 134 29.13 -7.11 -4.04
C THR A 134 29.91 -5.81 -4.04
N HIS A 135 31.15 -5.92 -3.57
CA HIS A 135 32.13 -4.86 -3.68
C HIS A 135 32.84 -4.96 -5.04
N VAL A 136 32.87 -3.85 -5.77
CA VAL A 136 33.54 -3.70 -7.06
C VAL A 136 34.70 -2.70 -6.88
N PHE A 137 35.69 -2.72 -7.78
CA PHE A 137 36.84 -1.81 -7.76
C PHE A 137 37.60 -1.78 -6.43
N LYS A 138 38.14 -2.93 -5.99
CA LYS A 138 38.89 -3.06 -4.73
C LYS A 138 38.15 -2.51 -3.49
N LYS A 139 36.82 -2.72 -3.43
CA LYS A 139 35.92 -2.25 -2.35
C LYS A 139 35.63 -0.75 -2.34
N ALA A 140 35.97 -0.01 -3.39
CA ALA A 140 35.61 1.41 -3.51
C ALA A 140 34.12 1.62 -3.83
N LEU A 141 33.44 0.58 -4.34
CA LEU A 141 32.04 0.64 -4.77
C LEU A 141 31.27 -0.55 -4.21
N LEU A 142 30.15 -0.32 -3.53
CA LEU A 142 29.19 -1.38 -3.19
C LEU A 142 28.06 -1.36 -4.24
N ALA A 143 27.99 -2.42 -5.04
CA ALA A 143 26.97 -2.60 -6.07
C ALA A 143 25.87 -3.54 -5.57
N GLN A 144 24.62 -3.19 -5.84
CA GLN A 144 23.46 -4.08 -5.74
C GLN A 144 22.76 -4.12 -7.09
N VAL A 145 22.48 -5.32 -7.58
CA VAL A 145 21.65 -5.53 -8.77
C VAL A 145 20.61 -6.58 -8.46
N GLY A 146 19.36 -6.34 -8.85
CA GLY A 146 18.29 -7.27 -8.52
C GLY A 146 16.95 -6.93 -9.12
N ALA A 147 15.95 -7.67 -8.68
CA ALA A 147 14.56 -7.49 -9.05
C ALA A 147 13.68 -7.35 -7.81
N GLU A 148 12.57 -6.67 -7.99
CA GLU A 148 11.53 -6.45 -6.99
C GLU A 148 10.18 -6.82 -7.59
N LEU A 149 9.29 -7.40 -6.79
CA LEU A 149 7.93 -7.72 -7.17
C LEU A 149 7.00 -7.20 -6.07
N TYR A 150 6.11 -6.29 -6.43
CA TYR A 150 4.96 -5.92 -5.61
C TYR A 150 3.75 -6.71 -6.10
N TYR A 151 2.90 -7.17 -5.19
CA TYR A 151 1.60 -7.74 -5.53
C TYR A 151 0.54 -7.30 -4.51
N GLN A 152 -0.66 -7.05 -5.00
CA GLN A 152 -1.85 -6.89 -4.17
C GLN A 152 -3.00 -7.74 -4.71
N SER A 153 -3.81 -8.25 -3.79
CA SER A 153 -5.09 -8.89 -4.10
C SER A 153 -6.16 -7.88 -4.56
N ALA A 154 -7.19 -8.38 -5.25
CA ALA A 154 -8.29 -7.57 -5.72
C ALA A 154 -9.15 -7.04 -4.55
N TYR A 155 -9.57 -5.78 -4.62
CA TYR A 155 -10.44 -5.17 -3.62
C TYR A 155 -11.17 -3.93 -4.16
N LYS A 156 -12.27 -3.55 -3.52
CA LYS A 156 -13.01 -2.32 -3.80
C LYS A 156 -12.30 -1.14 -3.13
N GLY A 157 -11.36 -0.50 -3.83
CA GLY A 157 -10.61 0.64 -3.30
C GLY A 157 -11.46 1.90 -3.12
N TYR A 158 -10.96 2.85 -2.33
CA TYR A 158 -11.62 4.15 -2.17
C TYR A 158 -11.59 4.96 -3.46
N GLY A 159 -12.73 5.51 -3.87
CA GLY A 159 -12.78 6.53 -4.92
C GLY A 159 -12.19 7.84 -4.41
N TYR A 160 -11.68 8.67 -5.30
CA TYR A 160 -11.19 10.01 -4.97
C TYR A 160 -12.12 11.06 -5.55
N SER A 161 -12.55 12.02 -4.73
CA SER A 161 -13.33 13.18 -5.16
C SER A 161 -12.40 14.41 -5.22
N PRO A 162 -12.00 14.86 -6.42
CA PRO A 162 -11.09 16.00 -6.57
C PRO A 162 -11.67 17.32 -6.07
N SER A 163 -12.99 17.47 -6.18
CA SER A 163 -13.71 18.70 -5.81
C SER A 163 -13.65 19.00 -4.31
N VAL A 164 -13.59 17.96 -3.47
CA VAL A 164 -13.45 18.10 -2.02
C VAL A 164 -12.12 17.58 -1.49
N GLN A 165 -11.28 17.03 -2.38
CA GLN A 165 -9.99 16.41 -2.09
C GLN A 165 -10.06 15.28 -1.05
N GLN A 166 -11.17 14.52 -1.03
CA GLN A 166 -11.37 13.43 -0.08
C GLN A 166 -11.48 12.08 -0.80
N PHE A 167 -10.99 11.03 -0.13
CA PHE A 167 -11.28 9.65 -0.48
C PHE A 167 -12.60 9.22 0.12
N TYR A 168 -13.40 8.45 -0.62
CA TYR A 168 -14.70 7.96 -0.20
C TYR A 168 -14.88 6.48 -0.52
N VAL A 169 -15.66 5.80 0.31
CA VAL A 169 -16.02 4.39 0.10
C VAL A 169 -16.94 4.29 -1.10
N GLN A 170 -16.72 3.31 -1.97
CA GLN A 170 -17.54 3.06 -3.14
C GLN A 170 -17.66 1.57 -3.42
N ASP A 171 -18.73 1.15 -4.11
CA ASP A 171 -18.96 -0.26 -4.44
C ASP A 171 -19.03 -0.57 -5.94
N SER A 172 -18.88 0.42 -6.81
CA SER A 172 -19.00 0.34 -8.27
C SER A 172 -17.74 -0.12 -8.99
N PHE A 173 -16.56 0.03 -8.38
CA PHE A 173 -15.27 -0.31 -8.98
C PHE A 173 -14.45 -1.25 -8.09
N THR A 174 -14.05 -2.39 -8.64
CA THR A 174 -13.09 -3.31 -8.01
C THR A 174 -11.73 -3.16 -8.68
N ILE A 175 -10.73 -2.76 -7.90
CA ILE A 175 -9.34 -2.83 -8.34
C ILE A 175 -8.97 -4.31 -8.42
N ARG A 176 -8.55 -4.75 -9.60
CA ARG A 176 -8.10 -6.13 -9.83
C ARG A 176 -6.83 -6.41 -9.04
N ASN A 177 -6.54 -7.69 -8.79
CA ASN A 177 -5.22 -8.08 -8.35
C ASN A 177 -4.21 -7.70 -9.44
N TYR A 178 -3.02 -7.27 -9.04
CA TYR A 178 -1.96 -7.01 -9.99
C TYR A 178 -0.60 -7.22 -9.33
N ALA A 179 0.38 -7.56 -10.17
CA ALA A 179 1.78 -7.59 -9.78
C ALA A 179 2.60 -6.57 -10.59
N VAL A 180 3.56 -5.92 -9.97
CA VAL A 180 4.50 -4.99 -10.61
C VAL A 180 5.92 -5.47 -10.34
N ALA A 181 6.55 -6.03 -11.36
CA ALA A 181 7.95 -6.46 -11.37
C ALA A 181 8.85 -5.31 -11.82
N ASN A 182 9.97 -5.12 -11.13
CA ASN A 182 10.97 -4.11 -11.45
C ASN A 182 12.37 -4.74 -11.44
N ALA A 183 13.30 -4.17 -12.20
CA ALA A 183 14.72 -4.42 -12.03
C ALA A 183 15.43 -3.15 -11.57
N PHE A 184 16.45 -3.29 -10.74
CA PHE A 184 17.21 -2.17 -10.22
C PHE A 184 18.70 -2.45 -10.20
N LEU A 185 19.47 -1.37 -10.23
CA LEU A 185 20.91 -1.31 -9.99
C LEU A 185 21.18 -0.11 -9.07
N THR A 186 21.92 -0.35 -7.99
CA THR A 186 22.39 0.68 -7.08
C THR A 186 23.90 0.55 -6.92
N ALA A 187 24.60 1.68 -6.94
CA ALA A 187 26.03 1.75 -6.71
C ALA A 187 26.33 2.84 -5.67
N ASP A 188 26.84 2.42 -4.51
CA ASP A 188 27.35 3.32 -3.48
C ASP A 188 28.85 3.53 -3.69
N ILE A 189 29.26 4.77 -3.97
CA ILE A 189 30.62 5.22 -4.27
C ILE A 189 30.98 6.32 -3.27
N LYS A 190 31.65 5.96 -2.18
CA LYS A 190 31.98 6.89 -1.07
C LYS A 190 30.75 7.69 -0.63
N ALA A 191 30.70 8.99 -0.94
CA ALA A 191 29.64 9.92 -0.55
C ALA A 191 28.45 9.97 -1.52
N ALA A 192 28.56 9.35 -2.70
CA ALA A 192 27.53 9.34 -3.73
C ALA A 192 26.87 7.96 -3.87
N THR A 193 25.56 7.92 -3.94
CA THR A 193 24.77 6.73 -4.32
C THR A 193 24.14 7.01 -5.68
N ILE A 194 24.39 6.18 -6.68
CA ILE A 194 23.68 6.21 -7.97
C ILE A 194 22.66 5.08 -7.96
N PHE A 195 21.44 5.35 -8.41
CA PHE A 195 20.41 4.33 -8.61
C PHE A 195 19.82 4.40 -10.02
N LEU A 196 19.54 3.23 -10.58
CA LEU A 196 18.84 3.03 -11.84
C LEU A 196 17.78 1.94 -11.63
N LYS A 197 16.56 2.16 -12.10
CA LYS A 197 15.45 1.21 -11.97
C LYS A 197 14.60 1.21 -13.23
N VAL A 198 14.32 0.04 -13.77
CA VAL A 198 13.27 -0.14 -14.79
C VAL A 198 12.05 -0.68 -14.08
N ALA A 199 11.03 0.15 -13.97
CA ALA A 199 9.79 -0.20 -13.28
C ALA A 199 8.78 -0.85 -14.24
N TYR A 200 7.95 -1.76 -13.73
CA TYR A 200 6.86 -2.44 -14.43
C TYR A 200 7.32 -3.23 -15.68
N LEU A 201 8.34 -4.07 -15.49
CA LEU A 201 8.87 -4.96 -16.53
C LEU A 201 7.83 -5.94 -17.06
N ASN A 202 6.92 -6.42 -16.22
CA ASN A 202 5.87 -7.36 -16.60
C ASN A 202 4.63 -6.69 -17.22
N GLN A 203 4.67 -5.39 -17.54
CA GLN A 203 3.59 -4.73 -18.29
C GLN A 203 3.35 -5.46 -19.61
N GLY A 204 2.08 -5.79 -19.89
CA GLY A 204 1.66 -6.51 -21.09
C GLY A 204 1.73 -8.04 -21.00
N LEU A 205 2.24 -8.61 -19.90
CA LEU A 205 2.21 -10.06 -19.69
C LEU A 205 0.84 -10.54 -19.19
N GLU A 206 0.39 -10.00 -18.06
CA GLU A 206 -0.94 -10.30 -17.50
C GLU A 206 -1.95 -9.21 -17.87
N HIS A 207 -1.55 -7.95 -17.70
CA HIS A 207 -2.38 -6.77 -17.98
C HIS A 207 -1.55 -5.66 -18.62
N GLN A 208 -2.20 -4.82 -19.44
CA GLN A 208 -1.57 -3.64 -20.06
C GLN A 208 -1.32 -2.50 -19.06
N GLY A 209 -1.96 -2.55 -17.90
CA GLY A 209 -1.85 -1.57 -16.84
C GLY A 209 -2.55 -2.04 -15.58
N TYR A 210 -2.57 -1.18 -14.56
CA TYR A 210 -3.26 -1.41 -13.30
C TYR A 210 -3.89 -0.10 -12.84
N PHE A 211 -4.80 -0.17 -11.87
CA PHE A 211 -5.39 1.00 -11.23
C PHE A 211 -4.80 1.16 -9.83
N ALA A 212 -4.26 2.34 -9.52
CA ALA A 212 -3.75 2.64 -8.18
C ALA A 212 -4.90 2.98 -7.22
N THR A 213 -5.96 3.58 -7.75
CA THR A 213 -7.23 3.90 -7.10
C THR A 213 -8.31 3.87 -8.20
N PRO A 214 -9.61 3.66 -7.88
CA PRO A 214 -10.66 3.58 -8.87
C PRO A 214 -10.60 4.72 -9.88
N PHE A 215 -10.62 4.38 -11.18
CA PHE A 215 -10.54 5.31 -12.30
C PHE A 215 -9.19 6.04 -12.49
N TYR A 216 -8.17 5.79 -11.68
CA TYR A 216 -6.82 6.33 -11.87
C TYR A 216 -5.81 5.22 -12.17
N THR A 217 -5.26 5.24 -13.37
CA THR A 217 -4.26 4.27 -13.81
C THR A 217 -2.95 4.47 -13.07
N GLY A 218 -2.29 3.37 -12.74
CA GLY A 218 -0.91 3.35 -12.30
C GLY A 218 0.05 3.78 -13.41
N TYR A 219 1.28 4.06 -13.01
CA TYR A 219 2.32 4.46 -13.96
C TYR A 219 2.70 3.30 -14.89
N PRO A 220 2.85 3.55 -16.20
CA PRO A 220 3.36 2.56 -17.13
C PRO A 220 4.84 2.24 -16.87
N ARG A 221 5.38 1.28 -17.62
CA ARG A 221 6.80 0.95 -17.66
C ARG A 221 7.62 2.22 -17.89
N ARG A 222 8.62 2.41 -17.03
CA ARG A 222 9.45 3.61 -17.03
C ARG A 222 10.85 3.33 -16.53
N LEU A 223 11.80 4.12 -17.03
CA LEU A 223 13.15 4.19 -16.49
C LEU A 223 13.20 5.26 -15.40
N GLN A 224 13.76 4.93 -14.25
CA GLN A 224 13.99 5.84 -13.14
C GLN A 224 15.48 5.87 -12.86
N PHE A 225 16.05 7.07 -12.82
CA PHE A 225 17.44 7.31 -12.51
C PHE A 225 17.53 8.38 -11.42
N GLY A 226 18.51 8.27 -10.54
CA GLY A 226 18.86 9.37 -9.68
C GLY A 226 20.17 9.17 -8.94
N VAL A 227 20.62 10.27 -8.35
CA VAL A 227 21.89 10.36 -7.63
C VAL A 227 21.61 11.01 -6.29
N ARG A 228 22.12 10.42 -5.21
CA ARG A 228 22.11 10.99 -3.87
C ARG A 228 23.55 11.26 -3.46
N TRP A 229 23.89 12.51 -3.21
CA TRP A 229 25.22 12.90 -2.75
C TRP A 229 25.14 13.48 -1.34
N ARG A 230 25.91 12.91 -0.42
CA ARG A 230 26.13 13.46 0.92
C ARG A 230 27.35 14.38 0.88
N PHE A 231 27.13 15.70 0.98
CA PHE A 231 28.23 16.68 0.92
C PHE A 231 29.03 16.78 2.23
N PHE A 232 28.48 16.27 3.33
CA PHE A 232 29.10 16.28 4.64
C PHE A 232 29.05 14.86 5.23
N THR A 233 30.18 14.40 5.74
CA THR A 233 30.40 13.11 6.41
C THR A 233 31.29 13.32 7.61
#